data_AF-A0A919TF13-F1
#
_entry.id   AF-A0A919TF13-F1
#
_cell.length_a   1.000
_cell.length_b   1.000
_cell.length_c   1.000
_cell.angle_alpha   90.00
_cell.angle_beta   90.00
_cell.angle_gamma   90.00
#
_symmetry.space_group_name_H-M   'P 1'
#
loop_
_entity.id
_entity.type
_entity.pdbx_description
1 polymer ?
#
loop_
_entity_poly.entity_id
_entity_poly.type
_entity_poly.pdbx_seq_one_letter_code
_entity_poly.pdbx_strand_id
1 'polypeptide(L)'
;MVAVRVKDVVKVEKDSSFQERFARTQPEWPPTTPADLDLDTTAGLLRAMSAISPLLAIEQERRFHSQMVWIGVVDELTKRWLWLHEVRPNATWRKRPRGYQLRRITKVYISDRYLTALAAIAGTGPTH
;
A
#
# COMPACT_ATOMS: atom_id res chain seq x y z
N MET A 1 2.57 -4.33 6.35
CA MET A 1 2.79 -2.93 6.78
C MET A 1 1.78 -2.01 6.11
N VAL A 2 1.25 -1.01 6.83
CA VAL A 2 0.26 -0.04 6.32
C VAL A 2 0.68 1.39 6.68
N ALA A 3 0.45 2.32 5.77
CA ALA A 3 0.60 3.75 5.98
C ALA A 3 -0.70 4.45 5.57
N VAL A 4 -1.16 5.38 6.39
CA VAL A 4 -2.37 6.17 6.16
C VAL A 4 -2.01 7.65 6.16
N ARG A 5 -2.72 8.43 5.35
CA ARG A 5 -2.48 9.86 5.28
C ARG A 5 -3.12 10.57 6.48
N VAL A 6 -2.29 11.22 7.30
CA VAL A 6 -2.73 11.86 8.56
C VAL A 6 -3.88 12.84 8.38
N LYS A 7 -3.86 13.70 7.35
CA LYS A 7 -4.92 14.70 7.14
C LYS A 7 -6.30 14.10 6.82
N ASP A 8 -6.34 12.82 6.41
CA ASP A 8 -7.57 12.11 6.09
C ASP A 8 -8.08 11.32 7.34
N VAL A 9 -7.35 11.36 8.46
CA VAL A 9 -7.75 10.78 9.74
C VAL A 9 -8.61 11.78 10.51
N VAL A 10 -9.90 11.45 10.66
CA VAL A 10 -10.87 12.32 11.37
C VAL A 10 -10.85 12.08 12.88
N LYS A 11 -10.62 10.85 13.32
CA LYS A 11 -10.68 10.47 14.73
C LYS A 11 -9.80 9.25 15.00
N VAL A 12 -9.17 9.23 16.17
CA VAL A 12 -8.46 8.07 16.73
C VAL A 12 -9.06 7.78 18.10
N GLU A 13 -9.45 6.53 18.32
CA GLU A 13 -10.03 6.07 19.59
C GLU A 13 -9.23 4.89 20.12
N LYS A 14 -9.24 4.72 21.45
CA LYS A 14 -8.73 3.49 22.06
C LYS A 14 -9.72 2.37 21.74
N ASP A 15 -9.21 1.32 21.12
CA ASP A 15 -9.97 0.09 20.95
C ASP A 15 -9.87 -0.74 22.23
N SER A 16 -11.00 -1.21 22.76
CA SER A 16 -11.09 -2.12 23.92
C SER A 16 -11.76 -3.45 23.55
N SER A 17 -11.93 -3.70 22.25
CA SER A 17 -12.57 -4.89 21.70
C SER A 17 -11.69 -6.14 21.79
N PHE A 18 -12.22 -7.28 21.30
CA PHE A 18 -11.43 -8.50 21.22
C PHE A 18 -10.24 -8.36 20.23
N GLN A 19 -10.34 -7.48 19.23
CA GLN A 19 -9.26 -7.22 18.27
C GLN A 19 -8.02 -6.65 18.97
N GLU A 20 -8.20 -5.69 19.88
CA GLU A 20 -7.11 -5.16 20.72
C GLU A 20 -6.46 -6.27 21.55
N ARG A 21 -7.29 -7.09 22.21
CA ARG A 21 -6.80 -8.20 23.04
C ARG A 21 -6.00 -9.22 22.23
N PHE A 22 -6.47 -9.58 21.04
CA PHE A 22 -5.78 -10.50 20.14
C PHE A 22 -4.51 -9.88 19.54
N ALA A 23 -4.51 -8.58 19.22
CA ALA A 23 -3.31 -7.88 18.74
C ALA A 23 -2.17 -7.93 19.77
N ARG A 24 -2.51 -7.77 21.06
CA ARG A 24 -1.54 -7.88 22.18
C ARG A 24 -0.96 -9.27 22.36
N THR A 25 -1.59 -10.33 21.86
CA THR A 25 -1.03 -11.69 21.91
C THR A 25 -0.09 -11.98 20.74
N GLN A 26 -0.01 -11.09 19.74
CA GLN A 26 0.89 -11.32 18.61
C GLN A 26 2.34 -11.12 19.05
N PRO A 27 3.28 -11.97 18.59
CA PRO A 27 4.70 -11.87 18.95
C PRO A 27 5.33 -10.55 18.47
N GLU A 28 4.72 -9.93 17.48
CA GLU A 28 5.10 -8.67 16.86
C GLU A 28 4.48 -7.45 17.55
N TRP A 29 3.92 -7.58 18.77
CA TRP A 29 3.39 -6.44 19.53
C TRP A 29 4.36 -5.97 20.64
N PRO A 30 4.64 -4.64 20.76
CA PRO A 30 4.24 -3.60 19.83
C PRO A 30 4.98 -3.73 18.49
N PRO A 31 4.34 -3.37 17.36
CA PRO A 31 4.96 -3.47 16.05
C PRO A 31 6.27 -2.70 16.02
N THR A 32 7.32 -3.37 15.58
CA THR A 32 8.62 -2.73 15.34
C THR A 32 8.41 -1.67 14.27
N THR A 33 8.77 -0.42 14.59
CA THR A 33 8.72 0.65 13.59
C THR A 33 9.76 0.33 12.51
N PRO A 34 9.38 0.28 11.22
CA PRO A 34 10.34 0.09 10.15
C PRO A 34 11.34 1.25 10.18
N ALA A 35 12.63 0.94 10.28
CA ALA A 35 13.67 1.95 10.23
C ALA A 35 13.71 2.58 8.82
N ASP A 36 13.88 3.91 8.77
CA ASP A 36 14.23 4.67 7.55
C ASP A 36 13.12 4.83 6.50
N LEU A 37 11.84 4.92 6.91
CA LEU A 37 10.76 5.36 6.02
C LEU A 37 10.66 6.89 5.97
N ASP A 38 10.76 7.48 4.78
CA ASP A 38 10.33 8.86 4.55
C ASP A 38 8.80 8.96 4.65
N LEU A 39 8.30 9.44 5.80
CA LEU A 39 6.88 9.71 6.03
C LEU A 39 6.48 11.15 5.72
N ASP A 40 7.44 12.03 5.41
CA ASP A 40 7.21 13.44 5.09
C ASP A 40 6.65 13.60 3.68
N THR A 41 7.00 12.67 2.78
CA THR A 41 6.51 12.68 1.40
C THR A 41 5.89 11.35 0.98
N THR A 42 4.73 11.40 0.30
CA THR A 42 4.10 10.20 -0.29
C THR A 42 5.04 9.51 -1.29
N ALA A 43 5.89 10.26 -1.98
CA ALA A 43 6.84 9.71 -2.93
C ALA A 43 7.97 8.94 -2.23
N GLY A 44 8.58 9.51 -1.20
CA GLY A 44 9.61 8.81 -0.43
C GLY A 44 9.06 7.56 0.25
N LEU A 45 7.86 7.65 0.83
CA LEU A 45 7.15 6.50 1.38
C LEU A 45 6.99 5.37 0.35
N LEU A 46 6.42 5.68 -0.83
CA LEU A 46 6.19 4.67 -1.87
C LEU A 46 7.50 4.02 -2.34
N ARG A 47 8.56 4.80 -2.49
CA ARG A 47 9.88 4.29 -2.87
C ARG A 47 10.43 3.33 -1.81
N ALA A 48 10.38 3.70 -0.54
CA ALA A 48 10.84 2.85 0.54
C ALA A 48 10.00 1.57 0.66
N MET A 49 8.67 1.68 0.54
CA MET A 49 7.77 0.51 0.56
C MET A 49 8.00 -0.45 -0.62
N SER A 50 8.27 0.07 -1.82
CA SER A 50 8.59 -0.77 -2.99
C SER A 50 9.91 -1.53 -2.87
N ALA A 51 10.85 -1.04 -2.04
CA ALA A 51 12.10 -1.74 -1.77
C ALA A 51 11.91 -2.94 -0.80
N ILE A 52 10.86 -2.90 0.03
CA ILE A 52 10.55 -3.94 1.03
C ILE A 52 9.72 -5.07 0.41
N SER A 53 8.78 -4.74 -0.48
CA SER A 53 7.81 -5.70 -1.03
C SER A 53 7.62 -5.46 -2.53
N PRO A 54 7.62 -6.52 -3.35
CA PRO A 54 7.48 -6.38 -4.80
C PRO A 54 6.12 -5.79 -5.20
N LEU A 55 5.06 -6.20 -4.51
CA LEU A 55 3.73 -5.59 -4.68
C LEU A 55 3.45 -4.58 -3.58
N LEU A 56 2.88 -3.45 -3.99
CA LEU A 56 2.20 -2.51 -3.12
C LEU A 56 0.76 -2.32 -3.55
N ALA A 57 -0.08 -1.98 -2.59
CA ALA A 57 -1.46 -1.62 -2.80
C ALA A 57 -1.66 -0.14 -2.45
N ILE A 58 -2.32 0.61 -3.32
CA ILE A 58 -2.76 1.98 -3.08
C ILE A 58 -4.28 2.04 -3.02
N GLU A 59 -4.77 2.83 -2.08
CA GLU A 59 -6.19 3.15 -1.96
C GLU A 59 -6.41 4.63 -2.30
N GLN A 60 -7.50 4.92 -2.99
CA GLN A 60 -8.00 6.27 -3.17
C GLN A 60 -9.46 6.33 -2.72
N GLU A 61 -9.76 7.27 -1.85
CA GLU A 61 -11.15 7.57 -1.49
C GLU A 61 -11.76 8.48 -2.55
N ARG A 62 -12.87 8.04 -3.16
CA ARG A 62 -13.64 8.88 -4.10
C ARG A 62 -14.88 9.39 -3.38
N ARG A 63 -15.18 10.68 -3.60
CA ARG A 63 -16.19 11.50 -2.93
C ARG A 63 -17.60 10.88 -2.84
N PHE A 64 -17.91 9.82 -3.59
CA PHE A 64 -19.24 9.19 -3.58
C PHE A 64 -19.29 7.66 -3.67
N HIS A 65 -18.28 6.93 -4.18
CA HIS A 65 -18.42 5.49 -4.47
C HIS A 65 -17.15 4.71 -4.10
N SER A 66 -17.37 3.51 -3.53
CA SER A 66 -16.44 2.44 -3.09
C SER A 66 -14.94 2.77 -3.01
N GLN A 67 -14.32 2.47 -1.86
CA GLN A 67 -12.87 2.36 -1.76
C GLN A 67 -12.33 1.49 -2.90
N MET A 68 -11.48 2.09 -3.74
CA MET A 68 -10.83 1.38 -4.84
C MET A 68 -9.39 1.12 -4.45
N VAL A 69 -9.00 -0.15 -4.56
CA VAL A 69 -7.63 -0.60 -4.33
C VAL A 69 -7.01 -0.96 -5.67
N TRP A 70 -5.80 -0.47 -5.92
CA TRP A 70 -4.97 -0.88 -7.05
C TRP A 70 -3.68 -1.49 -6.53
N ILE A 71 -3.29 -2.62 -7.11
CA ILE A 71 -2.13 -3.40 -6.66
C ILE A 71 -1.16 -3.54 -7.83
N GLY A 72 0.13 -3.36 -7.60
CA GLY A 72 1.13 -3.49 -8.64
C GLY A 72 2.55 -3.21 -8.17
N VAL A 73 3.45 -3.14 -9.15
CA VAL A 73 4.84 -2.69 -8.99
C VAL A 73 4.93 -1.20 -9.34
N VAL A 74 5.81 -0.48 -8.65
CA VAL A 74 6.14 0.91 -9.02
C VAL A 74 6.94 0.88 -10.31
N ASP A 75 6.39 1.51 -11.33
CA ASP A 75 7.02 1.65 -12.64
C ASP A 75 7.89 2.92 -12.68
N GLU A 76 7.26 4.05 -12.36
CA GLU A 76 7.93 5.34 -12.27
C GLU A 76 7.29 6.16 -11.14
N LEU A 77 8.12 6.94 -10.43
CA LEU A 77 7.65 7.82 -9.38
C LEU A 77 8.20 9.23 -9.58
N THR A 78 7.28 10.17 -9.79
CA THR A 78 7.58 11.59 -9.98
C THR A 78 7.10 12.41 -8.77
N LYS A 79 7.34 13.73 -8.79
CA LYS A 79 6.88 14.65 -7.73
C LYS A 79 5.35 14.64 -7.52
N ARG A 80 4.55 14.29 -8.54
CA ARG A 80 3.08 14.40 -8.48
C ARG A 80 2.34 13.10 -8.82
N TRP A 81 3.02 12.16 -9.45
CA TRP A 81 2.41 10.96 -10.02
C TRP A 81 3.19 9.71 -9.62
N LEU A 82 2.45 8.67 -9.29
CA LEU A 82 2.88 7.28 -9.27
C LEU A 82 2.40 6.63 -10.56
N TRP A 83 3.31 6.07 -11.35
CA TRP A 83 2.98 5.13 -12.41
C TRP A 83 3.09 3.72 -11.82
N LEU A 84 1.98 3.00 -11.84
CA LEU A 84 1.86 1.67 -11.25
C LEU A 84 1.54 0.67 -12.35
N HIS A 85 2.36 -0.37 -12.47
CA HIS A 85 2.05 -1.49 -13.35
C HIS A 85 1.14 -2.47 -12.62
N GLU A 86 -0.17 -2.34 -12.85
CA GLU A 86 -1.15 -3.08 -12.07
C GLU A 86 -1.13 -4.59 -12.37
N VAL A 87 -1.28 -5.39 -11.31
CA VAL A 87 -1.65 -6.80 -11.38
C VAL A 87 -3.17 -6.92 -11.19
N ARG A 88 -3.82 -7.71 -12.05
CA ARG A 88 -5.26 -7.98 -11.98
C ARG A 88 -5.57 -9.06 -10.94
N PRO A 89 -6.81 -9.15 -10.43
CA PRO A 89 -7.21 -10.20 -9.49
C PRO A 89 -6.99 -11.64 -9.97
N ASN A 90 -6.93 -11.86 -11.29
CA ASN A 90 -6.60 -13.15 -11.90
C ASN A 90 -5.08 -13.39 -12.05
N ALA A 91 -4.26 -12.65 -11.29
CA ALA A 91 -2.79 -12.70 -11.32
C ALA A 91 -2.15 -12.38 -12.69
N THR A 92 -2.84 -11.62 -13.56
CA THR A 92 -2.26 -11.17 -14.84
C THR A 92 -1.87 -9.70 -14.80
N TRP A 93 -0.74 -9.36 -15.36
CA TRP A 93 -0.30 -7.97 -15.49
C TRP A 93 -1.13 -7.20 -16.53
N ARG A 94 -1.36 -5.91 -16.27
CA ARG A 94 -1.84 -4.99 -17.31
C ARG A 94 -0.79 -4.89 -18.44
N LYS A 95 -1.20 -4.39 -19.61
CA LYS A 95 -0.25 -4.20 -20.73
C LYS A 95 0.63 -2.96 -20.59
N ARG A 96 0.16 -1.96 -19.84
CA ARG A 96 0.84 -0.68 -19.64
C ARG A 96 0.59 -0.20 -18.20
N PRO A 97 1.54 0.54 -17.61
CA PRO A 97 1.35 1.18 -16.32
C PRO A 97 0.25 2.25 -16.38
N ARG A 98 -0.34 2.55 -15.23
CA ARG A 98 -1.33 3.62 -15.06
C ARG A 98 -0.87 4.66 -14.07
N GLY A 99 -1.19 5.92 -14.37
CA GLY A 99 -0.82 7.07 -13.55
C GLY A 99 -1.85 7.38 -12.46
N TYR A 100 -1.36 7.56 -11.23
CA TYR A 100 -2.12 7.91 -10.04
C TYR A 100 -1.56 9.19 -9.41
N GLN A 101 -2.42 10.17 -9.13
CA GLN A 101 -1.99 11.38 -8.46
C GLN A 101 -1.68 11.09 -6.99
N LEU A 102 -0.45 11.41 -6.55
CA LEU A 102 -0.03 11.16 -5.16
C LEU A 102 -0.97 11.82 -4.14
N ARG A 103 -1.49 13.02 -4.46
CA ARG A 103 -2.41 13.74 -3.57
C ARG A 103 -3.73 13.01 -3.31
N ARG A 104 -4.10 12.02 -4.14
CA ARG A 104 -5.36 11.26 -4.04
C ARG A 104 -5.18 9.94 -3.32
N ILE A 105 -3.94 9.52 -3.05
CA ILE A 105 -3.64 8.31 -2.32
C ILE A 105 -3.88 8.59 -0.84
N THR A 106 -4.78 7.82 -0.23
CA THR A 106 -5.20 7.95 1.18
C THR A 106 -4.54 6.90 2.05
N LYS A 107 -4.25 5.73 1.47
CA LYS A 107 -3.63 4.60 2.17
C LYS A 107 -2.73 3.81 1.22
N VAL A 108 -1.64 3.29 1.76
CA VAL A 108 -0.70 2.39 1.09
C VAL A 108 -0.42 1.21 2.01
N TYR A 109 -0.36 0.01 1.46
CA TYR A 109 0.04 -1.16 2.24
C TYR A 109 0.82 -2.17 1.40
N ILE A 110 1.67 -2.93 2.09
CA ILE A 110 2.51 -3.99 1.56
C ILE A 110 2.46 -5.21 2.47
N SER A 111 2.88 -6.36 1.93
CA SER A 111 3.15 -7.59 2.69
C SER A 111 1.94 -8.10 3.50
N ASP A 112 0.73 -7.85 2.98
CA ASP A 112 -0.48 -8.54 3.41
C ASP A 112 -0.54 -9.93 2.77
N ARG A 113 -1.18 -10.90 3.42
CA ARG A 113 -1.33 -12.29 2.94
C ARG A 113 -1.88 -12.34 1.52
N TYR A 114 -2.84 -11.47 1.20
CA TYR A 114 -3.39 -11.39 -0.15
C TYR A 114 -2.33 -10.94 -1.18
N LEU A 115 -1.56 -9.90 -0.88
CA LEU A 115 -0.49 -9.41 -1.76
C LEU A 115 0.60 -10.47 -1.95
N THR A 116 0.98 -11.16 -0.88
CA THR A 116 1.97 -12.24 -0.93
C THR A 116 1.52 -13.38 -1.84
N ALA A 117 0.27 -13.83 -1.69
CA ALA A 117 -0.29 -14.87 -2.55
C ALA A 117 -0.39 -14.41 -4.02
N LEU A 118 -0.82 -13.16 -4.25
CA LEU A 118 -0.93 -12.61 -5.59
C LEU A 118 0.43 -12.49 -6.29
N ALA A 119 1.46 -12.04 -5.58
CA ALA A 119 2.82 -11.94 -6.10
C ALA A 119 3.38 -13.32 -6.50
N ALA A 120 3.12 -14.35 -5.67
CA ALA A 120 3.59 -15.71 -5.94
C ALA A 120 3.01 -16.29 -7.25
N ILE A 121 1.76 -15.96 -7.60
CA ILE A 121 1.11 -16.44 -8.83
C ILE A 121 1.39 -15.54 -10.03
N ALA A 122 1.44 -14.22 -9.83
CA ALA A 122 1.65 -13.26 -10.92
C ALA A 122 3.09 -13.28 -11.46
N GLY A 123 4.05 -13.80 -10.69
CA GLY A 123 5.46 -13.84 -11.05
C GLY A 123 6.10 -12.45 -11.07
N THR A 124 7.26 -12.35 -11.72
CA THR A 124 7.96 -11.07 -11.87
C THR A 124 7.13 -10.11 -12.71
N GLY A 125 6.98 -8.87 -12.22
CA GLY A 125 6.36 -7.80 -12.99
C GLY A 125 7.13 -7.53 -14.29
N PRO A 126 6.49 -6.91 -15.28
CA PRO A 126 7.18 -6.50 -16.49
C PRO A 126 8.35 -5.58 -16.12
N THR A 127 9.55 -6.06 -16.38
CA THR A 127 10.80 -5.30 -16.29
C THR A 127 10.89 -4.39 -17.50
N HIS A 128 11.13 -3.11 -17.22
CA HIS A 128 11.57 -2.14 -18.22
C HIS A 128 13.03 -2.39 -18.64
#